data_AF-A0A9D7EP27-F1
#
_entry.id   AF-A0A9D7EP27-F1
#
_cell.length_a   1.000
_cell.length_b   1.000
_cell.length_c   1.000
_cell.angle_alpha   90.00
_cell.angle_beta   90.00
_cell.angle_gamma   90.00
#
_symmetry.space_group_name_H-M   'P 1'
#
loop_
_entity.id
_entity.type
_entity.pdbx_description
1 polymer ?
#
loop_
_entity_poly.entity_id
_entity_poly.type
_entity_poly.pdbx_seq_one_letter_code
_entity_poly.pdbx_strand_id
1 'polypeptide(L)' 'YVGQTADLPKRLEQHNSGLSLWTKRRTNWSVIFFEIFATRREALTREKWLKSGVGRDFLKNVSREGS' A
#
# COMPACT_ATOMS: atom_id res chain seq x y z
N TYR A 1 2.17 0.03 -4.87
CA TYR A 1 2.99 0.67 -3.81
C TYR A 1 2.81 -0.17 -2.55
N VAL A 2 3.88 -0.48 -1.80
CA VAL A 2 3.79 -1.21 -0.51
C VAL A 2 4.52 -0.39 0.54
N GLY A 3 3.79 0.03 1.56
CA GLY A 3 4.31 0.89 2.63
C GLY A 3 3.39 0.91 3.83
N GLN A 4 3.90 1.40 4.96
CA GLN A 4 3.11 1.68 6.16
C GLN A 4 2.77 3.18 6.31
N THR A 5 1.65 3.47 6.95
CA THR A 5 1.23 4.82 7.33
C THR A 5 0.35 4.74 8.58
N ALA A 6 0.37 5.79 9.41
CA ALA A 6 -0.60 5.93 10.50
C ALA A 6 -1.96 6.43 9.97
N ASP A 7 -1.93 7.23 8.90
CA ASP A 7 -3.12 7.79 8.26
C ASP A 7 -3.20 7.32 6.81
N LEU A 8 -4.00 6.28 6.56
CA LEU A 8 -4.28 5.77 5.22
C LEU A 8 -4.95 6.79 4.28
N PRO A 9 -6.03 7.50 4.69
CA PRO A 9 -6.70 8.45 3.80
C PRO A 9 -5.80 9.62 3.41
N LYS A 10 -5.06 10.18 4.37
CA LYS A 10 -4.09 11.26 4.11
C LYS A 10 -2.98 10.82 3.16
N ARG A 11 -2.48 9.58 3.32
CA ARG A 11 -1.47 8.99 2.43
C ARG A 11 -2.00 8.83 1.00
N LEU A 12 -3.25 8.36 0.87
CA LEU A 12 -3.90 8.19 -0.42
C LEU A 12 -4.12 9.52 -1.12
N GLU A 13 -4.62 10.52 -0.39
CA GLU A 13 -4.78 11.88 -0.88
C GLU A 13 -3.45 12.49 -1.33
N GLN A 14 -2.36 12.32 -0.57
CA GLN A 14 -1.02 12.77 -0.97
C GLN A 14 -0.50 12.11 -2.25
N HIS A 15 -0.82 10.83 -2.48
CA HIS A 15 -0.44 10.13 -3.72
C HIS A 15 -1.32 10.55 -4.90
N ASN A 16 -2.60 10.83 -4.66
CA ASN A 16 -3.56 11.24 -5.69
C ASN A 16 -3.52 12.75 -5.99
N SER A 17 -3.05 13.59 -5.07
CA SER A 17 -2.98 15.05 -5.22
C SER A 17 -1.92 15.51 -6.23
N GLY A 18 -1.07 14.61 -6.70
CA GLY A 18 -0.15 14.89 -7.82
C GLY A 18 0.94 15.92 -7.51
N LEU A 19 1.19 16.24 -6.23
CA LEU A 19 2.19 17.22 -5.78
C LEU A 19 3.64 16.87 -6.14
N SER A 20 3.91 15.62 -6.56
CA SER A 20 5.20 15.24 -7.12
C SER A 20 5.13 15.17 -8.65
N LEU A 21 6.07 15.83 -9.33
CA LEU A 21 6.21 15.82 -10.80
C LEU A 21 6.22 14.40 -11.41
N TRP A 22 6.60 13.40 -10.62
CA TRP A 22 6.62 11.97 -11.00
C TRP A 22 5.26 11.25 -10.89
N THR A 23 4.31 11.75 -10.08
CA THR A 23 2.98 11.14 -9.86
C THR A 23 1.89 11.67 -10.79
N LYS A 24 2.17 12.72 -11.57
CA LYS A 24 1.20 13.40 -12.47
C LYS A 24 0.59 12.48 -13.55
N ARG A 25 1.23 11.34 -13.87
CA ARG A 25 0.75 10.34 -14.84
C ARG A 25 -0.03 9.16 -14.24
N ARG A 26 -0.14 9.07 -12.90
CA ARG A 26 -0.84 7.98 -12.20
C ARG A 26 -1.60 8.53 -11.01
N THR A 27 -2.65 9.30 -11.27
CA THR A 27 -3.49 10.01 -10.28
C THR A 27 -4.66 9.19 -9.74
N ASN A 28 -4.78 7.91 -10.10
CA ASN A 28 -5.86 7.04 -9.65
C ASN A 28 -5.33 5.88 -8.80
N TRP A 29 -4.60 6.19 -7.72
CA TRP A 29 -4.23 5.17 -6.74
C TRP A 29 -5.48 4.74 -5.99
N SER A 30 -5.74 3.44 -5.98
CA SER A 30 -6.76 2.78 -5.16
C SER A 30 -6.06 1.82 -4.20
N VAL A 31 -6.59 1.70 -2.98
CA VAL A 31 -6.05 0.76 -1.99
C VAL A 31 -6.58 -0.64 -2.32
N ILE A 32 -5.69 -1.54 -2.76
CA ILE A 32 -6.05 -2.94 -3.04
C ILE A 32 -6.02 -3.82 -1.79
N PHE A 33 -5.25 -3.41 -0.77
CA PHE A 33 -5.04 -4.15 0.45
C PHE A 33 -4.49 -3.24 1.54
N PHE A 34 -5.03 -3.34 2.75
CA PHE A 34 -4.47 -2.72 3.94
C PHE A 34 -4.71 -3.61 5.15
N GLU A 35 -3.76 -3.59 6.09
CA GLU A 35 -3.85 -4.29 7.36
C GLU A 35 -3.51 -3.29 8.47
N ILE A 36 -4.22 -3.37 9.59
CA ILE A 36 -4.00 -2.51 10.76
C ILE A 36 -3.22 -3.32 11.79
N PHE A 37 -2.16 -2.73 12.33
CA PHE A 37 -1.33 -3.33 13.37
C PHE A 37 -1.31 -2.43 14.60
N ALA A 38 -1.30 -3.03 15.79
CA ALA A 38 -1.22 -2.31 17.05
C ALA A 38 0.15 -1.64 17.24
N THR A 39 1.22 -2.27 16.73
CA THR A 39 2.58 -1.73 16.84
C THR A 39 3.24 -1.50 15.48
N ARG A 40 4.10 -0.47 15.43
CA ARG A 40 4.95 -0.20 14.25
C ARG A 40 5.86 -1.38 13.91
N ARG A 41 6.30 -2.14 14.91
CA ARG A 41 7.22 -3.28 14.69
C ARG A 41 6.53 -4.40 13.92
N GLU A 42 5.28 -4.70 14.25
CA GLU A 42 4.46 -5.68 13.51
C GLU A 42 4.22 -5.20 12.07
N ALA A 43 3.85 -3.93 11.89
CA ALA A 43 3.68 -3.33 10.57
C ALA A 43 4.95 -3.43 9.71
N LEU A 44 6.13 -3.17 10.28
CA LEU A 44 7.41 -3.28 9.57
C LEU A 44 7.74 -4.72 9.19
N THR A 45 7.53 -5.69 10.09
CA THR A 45 7.74 -7.11 9.80
C THR A 45 6.82 -7.57 8.67
N ARG A 46 5.55 -7.16 8.71
CA ARG A 46 4.59 -7.45 7.65
C ARG A 46 4.98 -6.78 6.34
N GLU A 47 5.38 -5.51 6.35
CA GLU A 47 5.82 -4.79 5.15
C GLU A 47 7.01 -5.49 4.49
N LYS A 48 8.00 -5.93 5.28
CA LYS A 48 9.14 -6.72 4.78
C LYS A 48 8.68 -8.03 4.16
N TRP A 49 7.75 -8.73 4.81
CA TRP A 49 7.17 -9.97 4.27
C TRP A 49 6.41 -9.72 2.97
N LEU A 50 5.58 -8.67 2.89
CA LEU A 50 4.85 -8.28 1.68
C LEU A 50 5.78 -7.90 0.51
N LYS A 51 6.96 -7.35 0.82
CA LYS A 51 8.02 -7.05 -0.16
C LYS A 51 8.83 -8.29 -0.58
N SER A 52 8.66 -9.43 0.09
CA SER A 52 9.30 -10.69 -0.30
C SER A 52 8.66 -11.30 -1.56
N GLY A 53 9.27 -12.34 -2.13
CA GLY A 53 8.71 -13.04 -3.30
C GLY A 53 7.31 -13.61 -3.02
N VAL A 54 7.14 -14.30 -1.90
CA VAL A 54 5.86 -14.89 -1.47
C VAL A 54 4.83 -13.81 -1.15
N GLY A 55 5.25 -12.73 -0.48
CA GLY A 55 4.35 -11.61 -0.17
C GLY A 55 3.82 -10.90 -1.41
N ARG A 56 4.63 -10.78 -2.47
CA ARG A 56 4.16 -10.25 -3.76
C ARG A 56 3.14 -11.17 -4.42
N ASP A 57 3.30 -12.50 -4.30
CA ASP A 57 2.32 -13.45 -4.84
C ASP A 57 0.99 -13.37 -4.08
N PHE A 58 1.06 -13.31 -2.74
CA PHE A 58 -0.10 -13.04 -1.90
C PHE A 58 -0.86 -11.77 -2.34
N LEU A 59 -0.16 -10.64 -2.55
CA LEU A 59 -0.78 -9.40 -3.02
C LEU A 59 -1.43 -9.53 -4.40
N LYS A 60 -0.89 -10.36 -5.30
CA LYS A 60 -1.54 -10.64 -6.60
C LYS A 60 -2.85 -11.39 -6.41
N ASN A 61 -2.90 -12.37 -5.52
CA ASN A 61 -4.12 -13.11 -5.23
C ASN A 61 -5.19 -12.21 -4.61
N VAL A 62 -4.82 -11.42 -3.60
CA VAL A 62 -5.74 -10.45 -2.97
C VAL A 62 -6.34 -9.48 -3.99
N SER A 63 -5.54 -8.99 -4.96
CA SER A 63 -6.05 -8.09 -6.00
C SER A 63 -7.08 -8.72 -6.95
N ARG A 64 -7.17 -10.06 -7.00
CA ARG A 64 -8.12 -10.79 -7.85
C ARG A 64 -9.44 -11.08 -7.16
N GLU A 65 -9.46 -11.20 -5.83
CA GLU A 65 -10.67 -11.53 -5.06
C GLU A 65 -11.60 -10.33 -4.83
N GLY A 66 -11.13 -9.10 -5.11
CA GLY A 66 -11.93 -7.87 -5.00
C GLY A 66 -12.68 -7.46 -6.28
N SER A 67 -12.91 -8.36 -7.23
CA SER A 67 -13.61 -8.10 -8.51
C SER A 67 -15.07 -8.57 -8.50
#